data_AF-A0A3M1FX54-F1
#
_entry.id   AF-A0A3M1FX54-F1
#
_cell.length_a   1.000
_cell.length_b   1.000
_cell.length_c   1.000
_cell.angle_alpha   90.00
_cell.angle_beta   90.00
_cell.angle_gamma   90.00
#
_symmetry.space_group_name_H-M   'P 1'
#
loop_
_entity.id
_entity.type
_entity.pdbx_description
1 polymer ?
#
loop_
_entity_poly.entity_id
_entity_poly.type
_entity_poly.pdbx_seq_one_letter_code
_entity_poly.pdbx_strand_id
1 'polypeptide(L)'
;MSSLTLKDRLLILLKRSKKALMVYEGLLQNRSSTDLSQLQIKQWRDVNLTLLAELSSYLQMKDSLGTSLAQNLSDLYEGFYSEWQAIETELQEKQNELIAAAKREDFITAHTISRDLIAIKAKRQANRAVCYELKRVLKSVSQPEKPQQKALSLAITNSRAQSIKPASSELSFTIKKPSPQCEKKVVPFRWKNTKGEKDNPLT
;
A
#
# COMPACT_ATOMS: atom_id res chain seq x y z
N MET A 1 -0.20 9.47 25.86
CA MET A 1 0.22 10.02 24.56
C MET A 1 -1.04 10.54 23.88
N SER A 2 -1.11 11.84 23.59
CA SER A 2 -2.32 12.48 23.05
C SER A 2 -2.72 11.86 21.71
N SER A 3 -3.99 11.47 21.56
CA SER A 3 -4.51 10.95 20.30
C SER A 3 -4.45 12.03 19.22
N LEU A 4 -3.86 11.73 18.07
CA LEU A 4 -3.76 12.69 16.97
C LEU A 4 -5.16 12.99 16.41
N THR A 5 -5.47 14.28 16.25
CA THR A 5 -6.72 14.70 15.61
C THR A 5 -6.73 14.25 14.14
N LEU A 6 -7.92 14.23 13.50
CA LEU A 6 -8.03 13.94 12.07
C LEU A 6 -7.22 14.95 11.25
N LYS A 7 -7.24 16.23 11.64
CA LYS A 7 -6.49 17.31 11.01
C LYS A 7 -4.97 17.07 11.11
N ASP A 8 -4.46 16.66 12.27
CA ASP A 8 -3.03 16.37 12.43
C ASP A 8 -2.57 15.20 11.54
N ARG A 9 -3.39 14.14 11.48
CA ARG A 9 -3.13 12.98 10.61
C ARG A 9 -3.10 13.37 9.15
N LEU A 10 -4.05 14.22 8.73
CA LEU A 10 -4.10 14.74 7.38
C LEU A 10 -2.87 15.58 7.05
N LEU A 11 -2.43 16.46 7.96
CA LEU A 11 -1.20 17.24 7.79
C LEU A 11 0.05 16.35 7.68
N ILE A 12 0.12 15.25 8.42
CA ILE A 12 1.19 14.26 8.30
C ILE A 12 1.16 13.60 6.91
N LEU A 13 -0.02 13.20 6.42
CA LEU A 13 -0.18 12.63 5.09
C LEU A 13 0.24 13.63 4.01
N LEU A 14 -0.18 14.89 4.11
CA LEU A 14 0.20 15.96 3.19
C LEU A 14 1.71 16.16 3.15
N LYS A 15 2.38 16.19 4.30
CA LYS A 15 3.85 16.29 4.38
C LYS A 15 4.55 15.10 3.72
N ARG A 16 4.03 13.88 3.93
CA ARG A 16 4.56 12.67 3.29
C ARG A 16 4.37 12.70 1.77
N SER A 17 3.21 13.14 1.30
CA SER A 17 2.90 13.28 -0.13
C SER A 17 3.82 14.32 -0.80
N LYS A 18 4.05 15.48 -0.17
CA LYS A 18 5.04 16.48 -0.65
C LYS A 18 6.44 15.91 -0.75
N LYS A 19 6.89 15.19 0.27
CA LYS A 19 8.21 14.55 0.27
C LYS A 19 8.32 13.48 -0.84
N ALA A 20 7.28 12.68 -1.05
CA ALA A 20 7.25 11.69 -2.13
C ALA A 20 7.35 12.37 -3.51
N LEU A 21 6.65 13.51 -3.70
CA LEU A 21 6.72 14.28 -4.94
C LEU A 21 8.14 14.73 -5.28
N MET A 22 8.86 15.30 -4.30
CA MET A 22 10.26 15.71 -4.48
C MET A 22 11.15 14.52 -4.89
N VAL A 23 10.91 13.33 -4.34
CA VAL A 23 11.63 12.12 -4.72
C VAL A 23 11.32 11.75 -6.18
N TYR A 24 10.05 11.76 -6.58
CA TYR A 24 9.68 11.45 -7.97
C TYR A 24 10.29 12.44 -8.96
N GLU A 25 10.29 13.74 -8.64
CA GLU A 25 10.90 14.77 -9.48
C GLU A 25 12.42 14.59 -9.61
N GLY A 26 13.12 14.29 -8.50
CA GLY A 26 14.54 13.96 -8.54
C GLY A 26 14.83 12.70 -9.37
N LEU A 27 13.98 11.68 -9.29
CA LEU A 27 14.13 10.46 -10.08
C LEU A 27 13.84 10.68 -11.57
N LEU A 28 12.90 11.57 -11.94
CA LEU A 28 12.62 11.92 -13.33
C LEU A 28 13.74 12.75 -13.97
N GLN A 29 14.44 13.56 -13.18
CA GLN A 29 15.61 14.31 -13.65
C GLN A 29 16.85 13.42 -13.83
N ASN A 30 16.83 12.21 -13.28
CA ASN A 30 17.95 11.29 -13.38
C ASN A 30 18.04 10.68 -14.79
N ARG A 31 19.04 11.11 -15.55
CA ARG A 31 19.31 10.66 -16.93
C ARG A 31 19.69 9.19 -17.05
N SER A 32 20.02 8.50 -15.95
CA SER A 32 20.31 7.06 -15.97
C SER A 32 19.09 6.15 -15.86
N SER A 33 17.89 6.72 -15.67
CA SER A 33 16.65 5.96 -15.60
C SER A 33 16.19 5.50 -16.99
N THR A 34 15.76 4.23 -17.10
CA THR A 34 15.19 3.71 -18.36
C THR A 34 13.82 4.32 -18.64
N ASP A 35 13.42 4.40 -19.91
CA ASP A 35 12.11 4.89 -20.34
C ASP A 35 10.94 4.26 -19.58
N LEU A 36 10.99 2.94 -19.35
CA LEU A 36 9.96 2.21 -18.63
C LEU A 36 9.92 2.62 -17.15
N SER A 37 11.08 2.89 -16.55
CA SER A 37 11.16 3.38 -15.16
C SER A 37 10.59 4.79 -15.07
N GLN A 38 10.93 5.67 -16.01
CA GLN A 38 10.37 7.03 -16.09
C GLN A 38 8.86 7.00 -16.26
N LEU A 39 8.34 6.09 -17.09
CA LEU A 39 6.91 5.89 -17.28
C LEU A 39 6.22 5.50 -15.97
N GLN A 40 6.79 4.57 -15.22
CA GLN A 40 6.26 4.19 -13.90
C GLN A 40 6.28 5.36 -12.92
N ILE A 41 7.42 6.06 -12.81
CA ILE A 41 7.58 7.19 -11.89
C ILE A 41 6.57 8.30 -12.21
N LYS A 42 6.34 8.57 -13.50
CA LYS A 42 5.34 9.55 -13.93
C LYS A 42 3.94 9.21 -13.42
N GLN A 43 3.51 7.95 -13.53
CA GLN A 43 2.21 7.52 -13.02
C GLN A 43 2.09 7.69 -11.50
N TRP A 44 3.14 7.36 -10.74
CA TRP A 44 3.17 7.58 -9.30
C TRP A 44 3.11 9.07 -8.94
N ARG A 45 3.84 9.90 -9.68
CA ARG A 45 3.84 11.36 -9.52
C ARG A 45 2.45 11.94 -9.75
N ASP A 46 1.81 11.58 -10.87
CA ASP A 46 0.54 12.17 -11.28
C ASP A 46 -0.61 11.83 -10.30
N VAL A 47 -0.66 10.58 -9.83
CA VAL A 47 -1.61 10.16 -8.79
C VAL A 47 -1.34 10.90 -7.46
N ASN A 48 -0.07 11.05 -7.06
CA ASN A 48 0.28 11.76 -5.84
C ASN A 48 0.00 13.28 -5.92
N LEU A 49 0.15 13.89 -7.11
CA LEU A 49 -0.23 15.29 -7.36
C LEU A 49 -1.73 15.49 -7.19
N THR A 50 -2.54 14.58 -7.74
CA THR A 50 -4.00 14.59 -7.58
C THR A 50 -4.38 14.52 -6.10
N LEU A 51 -3.80 13.57 -5.36
CA LEU A 51 -4.02 13.49 -3.91
C LEU A 51 -3.65 14.80 -3.20
N LEU A 52 -2.47 15.35 -3.50
CA LEU A 52 -1.97 16.55 -2.84
C LEU A 52 -2.89 17.75 -3.09
N ALA A 53 -3.38 17.93 -4.31
CA ALA A 53 -4.32 18.99 -4.67
C ALA A 53 -5.61 18.90 -3.85
N GLU A 54 -6.21 17.71 -3.79
CA GLU A 54 -7.46 17.46 -3.04
C GLU A 54 -7.27 17.66 -1.54
N LEU A 55 -6.20 17.09 -0.96
CA LEU A 55 -5.90 17.28 0.46
C LEU A 55 -5.62 18.74 0.82
N SER A 56 -4.93 19.48 -0.05
CA SER A 56 -4.69 20.90 0.13
C SER A 56 -5.98 21.72 0.06
N SER A 57 -6.88 21.38 -0.87
CA SER A 57 -8.20 22.01 -1.00
C SER A 57 -9.02 21.85 0.29
N TYR A 58 -9.12 20.62 0.82
CA TYR A 58 -9.88 20.35 2.05
C TYR A 58 -9.34 21.05 3.29
N LEU A 59 -8.04 21.33 3.35
CA LEU A 59 -7.43 22.07 4.46
C LEU A 59 -7.66 23.59 4.38
N GLN A 60 -8.00 24.13 3.19
CA GLN A 60 -8.26 25.55 2.97
C GLN A 60 -9.74 25.92 3.16
N MET A 61 -10.65 24.94 3.14
CA MET A 61 -12.07 25.16 3.38
C MET A 61 -12.31 25.69 4.80
N LYS A 62 -13.00 26.84 4.91
CA LYS A 62 -13.28 27.52 6.19
C LYS A 62 -14.11 26.67 7.17
N ASP A 63 -14.90 25.73 6.65
CA ASP A 63 -15.78 24.85 7.43
C ASP A 63 -15.19 23.47 7.75
N SER A 64 -13.85 23.34 7.82
CA SER A 64 -13.14 22.08 8.10
C SER A 64 -13.31 21.57 9.56
N LEU A 65 -14.47 21.82 10.19
CA LEU A 65 -14.84 21.31 11.50
C LEU A 65 -15.30 19.84 11.35
N GLY A 66 -14.44 18.93 11.80
CA GLY A 66 -14.75 17.53 12.16
C GLY A 66 -15.49 16.71 11.10
N THR A 67 -16.82 16.75 11.14
CA THR A 67 -17.72 15.87 10.39
C THR A 67 -17.64 16.12 8.87
N SER A 68 -17.56 17.38 8.44
CA SER A 68 -17.40 17.71 7.00
C SER A 68 -16.05 17.22 6.46
N LEU A 69 -14.98 17.34 7.24
CA LEU A 69 -13.65 16.87 6.84
C LEU A 69 -13.59 15.35 6.70
N ALA A 70 -14.22 14.61 7.63
CA ALA A 70 -14.28 13.15 7.56
C ALA A 70 -15.07 12.68 6.34
N GLN A 71 -16.19 13.33 6.02
CA GLN A 71 -16.98 13.03 4.82
C GLN A 71 -16.18 13.29 3.54
N ASN A 72 -15.57 14.48 3.41
CA ASN A 72 -14.76 14.83 2.24
C ASN A 72 -13.60 13.84 2.00
N LEU A 73 -12.96 13.37 3.08
CA LEU A 73 -11.92 12.35 2.99
C LEU A 73 -12.47 10.96 2.63
N SER A 74 -13.69 10.64 3.06
CA SER A 74 -14.39 9.42 2.67
C SER A 74 -14.73 9.45 1.18
N ASP A 75 -15.27 10.56 0.69
CA ASP A 75 -15.61 10.74 -0.72
C ASP A 75 -14.35 10.69 -1.61
N LEU A 76 -13.25 11.30 -1.14
CA LEU A 76 -11.95 11.18 -1.81
C LEU A 76 -11.44 9.74 -1.86
N TYR A 77 -11.58 8.99 -0.77
CA TYR A 77 -11.23 7.58 -0.74
C TYR A 77 -12.05 6.77 -1.75
N GLU A 78 -13.37 7.00 -1.81
CA GLU A 78 -14.24 6.32 -2.78
C GLU A 78 -13.90 6.70 -4.23
N GLY A 79 -13.51 7.96 -4.48
CA GLY A 79 -13.02 8.40 -5.79
C GLY A 79 -11.79 7.60 -6.24
N PHE A 80 -10.73 7.57 -5.41
CA PHE A 80 -9.52 6.79 -5.71
C PHE A 80 -9.80 5.27 -5.77
N TYR A 81 -10.74 4.77 -4.97
CA TYR A 81 -11.11 3.36 -4.99
C TYR A 81 -11.84 2.99 -6.28
N SER A 82 -12.79 3.81 -6.73
CA SER A 82 -13.49 3.65 -8.00
C SER A 82 -12.51 3.71 -9.17
N GLU A 83 -11.59 4.68 -9.18
CA GLU A 83 -10.55 4.77 -10.20
C GLU A 83 -9.66 3.52 -10.20
N TRP A 84 -9.26 3.02 -9.01
CA TRP A 84 -8.51 1.77 -8.92
C TRP A 84 -9.27 0.60 -9.54
N GLN A 85 -10.57 0.43 -9.26
CA GLN A 85 -11.38 -0.65 -9.85
C GLN A 85 -11.44 -0.53 -11.38
N ALA A 86 -11.69 0.67 -11.90
CA ALA A 86 -11.68 0.93 -13.34
C ALA A 86 -10.33 0.55 -14.00
N ILE A 87 -9.22 0.89 -13.35
CA ILE A 87 -7.87 0.52 -13.82
C ILE A 87 -7.66 -1.00 -13.79
N GLU A 88 -8.26 -1.74 -12.86
CA GLU A 88 -8.18 -3.21 -12.87
C GLU A 88 -8.89 -3.81 -14.08
N THR A 89 -10.05 -3.26 -14.46
CA THR A 89 -10.75 -3.65 -15.69
C THR A 89 -9.92 -3.33 -16.94
N GLU A 90 -9.40 -2.10 -17.04
CA GLU A 90 -8.53 -1.66 -18.16
C GLU A 90 -7.28 -2.55 -18.28
N LEU A 91 -6.68 -2.92 -17.15
CA LEU A 91 -5.52 -3.83 -17.12
C LEU A 91 -5.86 -5.19 -17.72
N GLN A 92 -7.03 -5.74 -17.40
CA GLN A 92 -7.48 -7.04 -17.92
C GLN A 92 -7.77 -6.97 -19.42
N GLU A 93 -8.41 -5.90 -19.89
CA GLU A 93 -8.67 -5.66 -21.31
C GLU A 93 -7.37 -5.58 -22.11
N LYS A 94 -6.40 -4.78 -21.64
CA LYS A 94 -5.08 -4.66 -22.29
C LYS A 94 -4.26 -5.94 -22.27
N GLN A 95 -4.41 -6.77 -21.23
CA GLN A 95 -3.81 -8.10 -21.21
C GLN A 95 -4.39 -9.01 -22.29
N ASN A 96 -5.71 -8.99 -22.49
CA ASN A 96 -6.36 -9.76 -23.54
C ASN A 96 -5.95 -9.26 -24.94
N GLU A 97 -5.85 -7.94 -25.13
CA GLU A 97 -5.32 -7.35 -26.36
C GLU A 97 -3.89 -7.79 -26.65
N LEU A 98 -3.01 -7.80 -25.63
CA LEU A 98 -1.64 -8.27 -25.77
C LEU A 98 -1.58 -9.73 -26.22
N ILE A 99 -2.40 -10.60 -25.61
CA ILE A 99 -2.49 -12.01 -25.99
C ILE A 99 -2.96 -12.15 -27.44
N ALA A 100 -3.95 -11.37 -27.86
CA ALA A 100 -4.44 -11.38 -29.24
C ALA A 100 -3.40 -10.87 -30.25
N ALA A 101 -2.61 -9.84 -29.90
CA ALA A 101 -1.50 -9.37 -30.73
C ALA A 101 -0.40 -10.44 -30.86
N ALA A 102 -0.03 -11.07 -29.74
CA ALA A 102 0.96 -12.15 -29.73
C ALA A 102 0.52 -13.36 -30.57
N LYS A 103 -0.76 -13.74 -30.50
CA LYS A 103 -1.33 -14.84 -31.32
C LYS A 103 -1.30 -14.55 -32.83
N ARG A 104 -1.31 -13.27 -33.21
CA ARG A 104 -1.22 -12.82 -34.61
C ARG A 104 0.21 -12.53 -35.04
N GLU A 105 1.19 -12.79 -34.17
CA GLU A 105 2.62 -12.49 -34.40
C GLU A 105 2.89 -11.01 -34.68
N ASP A 106 2.00 -10.11 -34.22
CA ASP A 106 2.17 -8.67 -34.35
C ASP A 106 3.01 -8.14 -33.18
N PHE A 107 4.33 -8.25 -33.32
CA PHE A 107 5.29 -7.88 -32.29
C PHE A 107 5.35 -6.37 -32.02
N ILE A 108 5.06 -5.53 -33.02
CA ILE A 108 5.09 -4.07 -32.86
C ILE A 108 3.93 -3.63 -31.97
N THR A 109 2.72 -4.13 -32.26
CA THR A 109 1.54 -3.87 -31.43
C THR A 109 1.70 -4.48 -30.04
N ALA A 110 2.22 -5.71 -29.95
CA ALA A 110 2.47 -6.35 -28.65
C ALA A 110 3.47 -5.57 -27.79
N HIS A 111 4.54 -5.03 -28.38
CA HIS A 111 5.50 -4.18 -27.68
C HIS A 111 4.85 -2.90 -27.16
N THR A 112 4.03 -2.24 -27.98
CA THR A 112 3.31 -1.02 -27.61
C THR A 112 2.36 -1.28 -26.44
N ILE A 113 1.53 -2.32 -26.54
CA ILE A 113 0.60 -2.72 -25.46
C ILE A 113 1.37 -3.08 -24.17
N SER A 114 2.53 -3.75 -24.29
CA SER A 114 3.35 -4.09 -23.12
C SER A 114 3.86 -2.85 -22.39
N ARG A 115 4.20 -1.78 -23.10
CA ARG A 115 4.58 -0.50 -22.51
C ARG A 115 3.40 0.15 -21.80
N ASP A 116 2.20 0.12 -22.39
CA ASP A 116 0.98 0.66 -21.76
C ASP A 116 0.62 -0.12 -20.48
N LEU A 117 0.72 -1.44 -20.51
CA LEU A 117 0.50 -2.29 -19.34
C LEU A 117 1.42 -1.94 -18.16
N ILE A 118 2.66 -1.51 -18.42
CA ILE A 118 3.58 -1.02 -17.39
C ILE A 118 3.06 0.27 -16.75
N ALA A 119 2.57 1.22 -17.56
CA ALA A 119 1.96 2.45 -17.05
C ALA A 119 0.70 2.16 -16.22
N ILE A 120 -0.23 1.38 -16.76
CA ILE A 120 -1.49 1.00 -16.11
C ILE A 120 -1.21 0.31 -14.77
N LYS A 121 -0.25 -0.62 -14.73
CA LYS A 121 0.15 -1.30 -13.49
C LYS A 121 0.74 -0.35 -12.46
N ALA A 122 1.56 0.62 -12.88
CA ALA A 122 2.10 1.63 -11.97
C ALA A 122 0.98 2.53 -11.41
N LYS A 123 0.06 2.99 -12.28
CA LYS A 123 -1.09 3.80 -11.89
C LYS A 123 -2.00 3.06 -10.90
N ARG A 124 -2.26 1.78 -11.14
CA ARG A 124 -2.99 0.88 -10.23
C ARG A 124 -2.33 0.81 -8.85
N GLN A 125 -1.02 0.59 -8.81
CA GLN A 125 -0.27 0.48 -7.55
C GLN A 125 -0.27 1.80 -6.78
N ALA A 126 -0.12 2.92 -7.47
CA ALA A 126 -0.19 4.26 -6.87
C ALA A 126 -1.58 4.52 -6.27
N ASN A 127 -2.65 4.27 -7.02
CA ASN A 127 -4.03 4.40 -6.55
C ASN A 127 -4.31 3.53 -5.30
N ARG A 128 -3.90 2.27 -5.34
CA ARG A 128 -4.02 1.35 -4.19
C ARG A 128 -3.27 1.87 -2.96
N ALA A 129 -2.09 2.45 -3.14
CA ALA A 129 -1.30 3.04 -2.05
C ALA A 129 -2.01 4.26 -1.45
N VAL A 130 -2.60 5.12 -2.28
CA VAL A 130 -3.41 6.27 -1.83
C VAL A 130 -4.62 5.79 -1.03
N CYS A 131 -5.39 4.82 -1.55
CA CYS A 131 -6.52 4.23 -0.84
C CYS A 131 -6.12 3.71 0.54
N TYR A 132 -4.98 3.03 0.64
CA TYR A 132 -4.46 2.51 1.91
C TYR A 132 -4.16 3.64 2.92
N GLU A 133 -3.48 4.70 2.47
CA GLU A 133 -3.14 5.83 3.34
C GLU A 133 -4.39 6.62 3.78
N LEU A 134 -5.34 6.87 2.87
CA LEU A 134 -6.62 7.52 3.20
C LEU A 134 -7.42 6.69 4.21
N LYS A 135 -7.54 5.38 3.98
CA LYS A 135 -8.20 4.46 4.92
C LYS A 135 -7.53 4.45 6.28
N ARG A 136 -6.19 4.56 6.34
CA ARG A 136 -5.44 4.66 7.59
C ARG A 136 -5.74 5.96 8.34
N VAL A 137 -5.86 7.08 7.63
CA VAL A 137 -6.27 8.38 8.21
C VAL A 137 -7.68 8.29 8.77
N LEU A 138 -8.63 7.71 8.03
CA LEU A 138 -10.04 7.57 8.43
C LEU A 138 -10.25 6.59 9.61
N LYS A 139 -9.59 5.42 9.60
CA LYS A 139 -9.78 4.38 10.63
C LYS A 139 -9.48 4.81 12.06
N SER A 140 -8.61 5.80 12.26
CA SER A 140 -8.28 6.30 13.60
C SER A 140 -9.29 7.34 14.13
N VAL A 141 -10.42 7.55 13.44
CA VAL A 141 -11.57 8.37 13.93
C VAL A 141 -12.58 7.51 14.72
N SER A 142 -12.61 6.19 14.51
CA SER A 142 -13.65 5.29 15.06
C SER A 142 -13.22 4.45 16.27
N GLN A 143 -12.14 4.79 16.98
CA GLN A 143 -11.77 4.09 18.22
C GLN A 143 -12.05 4.97 19.43
N PRO A 144 -13.15 4.76 20.17
CA PRO A 144 -13.09 4.95 21.61
C PRO A 144 -12.04 3.97 22.14
N GLU A 145 -11.06 4.46 22.88
CA GLU A 145 -10.14 3.62 23.63
C GLU A 145 -10.97 2.63 24.46
N LYS A 146 -10.93 1.33 24.14
CA LYS A 146 -11.39 0.30 25.08
C LYS A 146 -10.27 0.08 26.09
N PRO A 147 -10.43 0.44 27.37
CA PRO A 147 -9.42 0.18 28.39
C PRO A 147 -9.58 -1.25 28.90
N GLN A 148 -9.38 -2.28 28.07
CA GLN A 148 -9.48 -3.68 28.54
C GLN A 148 -8.55 -4.63 27.79
N GLN A 149 -7.24 -4.38 27.84
CA GLN A 149 -6.24 -5.45 27.57
C GLN A 149 -5.07 -5.49 28.57
N LYS A 150 -5.12 -4.70 29.65
CA LYS A 150 -4.16 -4.82 30.77
C LYS A 150 -4.62 -5.71 31.94
N ALA A 151 -5.88 -6.18 31.93
CA ALA A 151 -6.42 -6.98 33.04
C ALA A 151 -6.33 -8.51 32.84
N LEU A 152 -6.12 -9.01 31.61
CA LEU A 152 -6.10 -10.45 31.33
C LEU A 152 -4.71 -11.10 31.47
N SER A 153 -3.63 -10.32 31.58
CA SER A 153 -2.27 -10.85 31.80
C SER A 153 -1.93 -11.09 33.28
N LEU A 154 -2.76 -10.64 34.22
CA LEU A 154 -2.56 -10.86 35.66
C LEU A 154 -3.40 -12.02 36.23
N ALA A 155 -4.32 -12.59 35.45
CA ALA A 155 -5.19 -13.69 35.89
C ALA A 155 -4.67 -15.09 35.52
N ILE A 156 -3.59 -15.20 34.72
CA ILE A 156 -3.11 -16.49 34.18
C ILE A 156 -1.95 -17.11 35.00
N THR A 157 -1.46 -16.45 36.06
CA THR A 157 -0.36 -16.98 36.88
C THR A 157 -0.79 -17.79 38.11
N ASN A 158 -2.08 -18.09 38.33
CA ASN A 158 -2.54 -18.73 39.57
C ASN A 158 -3.37 -20.02 39.43
N SER A 159 -3.23 -20.78 38.34
CA SER A 159 -3.98 -22.05 38.20
C SER A 159 -3.19 -23.20 37.59
N ARG A 160 -1.90 -23.34 37.94
CA ARG A 160 -1.13 -24.55 37.63
C ARG A 160 -0.62 -25.24 38.89
N ALA A 161 -1.55 -25.83 39.63
CA ALA A 161 -1.27 -26.92 40.55
C ALA A 161 -2.42 -27.94 40.47
N GLN A 162 -2.05 -29.22 40.51
CA GLN A 162 -2.89 -30.43 40.53
C GLN A 162 -3.29 -30.92 39.11
N SER A 163 -2.56 -31.87 38.51
CA SER A 163 -2.43 -33.31 38.84
C SER A 163 -3.73 -34.06 38.62
N ILE A 164 -3.77 -34.90 37.57
CA ILE A 164 -4.15 -36.33 37.56
C ILE A 164 -4.13 -36.83 36.09
N LYS A 165 -3.47 -37.96 35.87
CA LYS A 165 -3.50 -38.88 34.69
C LYS A 165 -3.98 -40.24 35.22
N PRO A 166 -4.21 -41.28 34.39
CA PRO A 166 -4.80 -41.36 33.05
C PRO A 166 -5.84 -42.50 32.92
N ALA A 167 -6.57 -42.60 31.81
CA ALA A 167 -7.11 -43.89 31.34
C ALA A 167 -7.38 -43.88 29.83
N SER A 168 -7.00 -44.99 29.20
CA SER A 168 -6.88 -45.26 27.77
C SER A 168 -8.22 -45.61 27.10
N SER A 169 -8.38 -45.30 25.81
CA SER A 169 -8.53 -46.29 24.72
C SER A 169 -8.89 -45.64 23.38
N GLU A 170 -8.04 -45.97 22.40
CA GLU A 170 -8.23 -46.17 20.96
C GLU A 170 -9.45 -45.60 20.22
N LEU A 171 -9.18 -44.84 19.15
CA LEU A 171 -9.55 -45.26 17.78
C LEU A 171 -8.81 -44.39 16.75
N SER A 172 -8.23 -45.09 15.79
CA SER A 172 -7.42 -44.66 14.66
C SER A 172 -8.26 -43.97 13.59
N PHE A 173 -7.74 -42.87 12.99
CA PHE A 173 -7.95 -42.56 11.58
C PHE A 173 -6.80 -41.70 11.03
N THR A 174 -6.07 -42.29 10.09
CA THR A 174 -4.98 -41.69 9.34
C THR A 174 -5.57 -40.82 8.22
N ILE A 175 -5.37 -39.50 8.29
CA ILE A 175 -5.56 -38.62 7.13
C ILE A 175 -4.23 -37.94 6.83
N LYS A 176 -3.54 -38.45 5.80
CA LYS A 176 -2.43 -37.76 5.13
C LYS A 176 -2.98 -36.44 4.57
N LYS A 177 -2.64 -35.31 5.20
CA LYS A 177 -2.78 -33.99 4.57
C LYS A 177 -1.55 -33.73 3.69
N PRO A 178 -1.72 -33.41 2.40
CA PRO A 178 -0.61 -32.94 1.57
C PRO A 178 -0.15 -31.57 2.06
N SER A 179 1.18 -31.43 2.14
CA SER A 179 1.89 -30.19 2.47
C SER A 179 1.55 -29.07 1.48
N PRO A 180 1.23 -27.85 1.95
CA PRO A 180 1.34 -26.66 1.12
C PRO A 180 2.79 -26.15 1.20
N GLN A 181 3.67 -26.64 0.34
CA GLN A 181 4.93 -25.94 0.05
C GLN A 181 4.70 -25.00 -1.12
N CYS A 182 4.53 -23.71 -0.81
CA CYS A 182 5.16 -22.56 -1.47
C CYS A 182 4.44 -21.28 -1.01
N GLU A 183 4.66 -20.92 0.25
CA GLU A 183 4.60 -19.52 0.64
C GLU A 183 5.64 -18.75 -0.17
N LYS A 184 5.21 -18.06 -1.23
CA LYS A 184 5.99 -16.95 -1.77
C LYS A 184 6.01 -15.88 -0.67
N LYS A 185 7.10 -15.88 0.10
CA LYS A 185 7.49 -14.73 0.93
C LYS A 185 7.46 -13.49 0.04
N VAL A 186 6.43 -12.67 0.21
CA VAL A 186 6.50 -11.26 -0.22
C VAL A 186 7.61 -10.66 0.63
N VAL A 187 8.78 -10.52 0.03
CA VAL A 187 9.89 -9.80 0.66
C VAL A 187 9.45 -8.34 0.75
N PRO A 188 9.28 -7.76 1.95
CA PRO A 188 9.13 -6.33 2.06
C PRO A 188 10.45 -5.69 1.62
N PHE A 189 10.39 -4.81 0.63
CA PHE A 189 11.54 -4.05 0.14
C PHE A 189 12.09 -3.20 1.30
N ARG A 190 13.10 -3.71 2.00
CA ARG A 190 13.78 -3.05 3.12
C ARG A 190 14.95 -2.28 2.54
N TRP A 191 14.83 -0.95 2.50
CA TRP A 191 15.93 -0.06 2.18
C TRP A 191 17.06 -0.26 3.21
N LYS A 192 18.11 -0.99 2.82
CA LYS A 192 19.39 -0.93 3.52
C LYS A 192 20.14 0.26 2.95
N ASN A 193 20.30 1.30 3.76
CA ASN A 193 21.29 2.34 3.52
C ASN A 193 22.67 1.69 3.50
N THR A 194 23.26 1.52 2.32
CA THR A 194 24.71 1.37 2.20
C THR A 194 25.32 2.73 2.48
N LYS A 195 25.79 2.92 3.72
CA LYS A 195 26.73 3.98 4.05
C LYS A 195 27.96 3.73 3.19
N GLY A 196 28.32 4.74 2.39
CA GLY A 196 29.51 4.76 1.58
C GLY A 196 30.75 4.50 2.42
N GLU A 197 31.51 3.53 1.94
CA GLU A 197 32.89 3.28 2.29
C GLU A 197 33.72 4.49 1.86
N LYS A 198 34.42 5.08 2.82
CA LYS A 198 35.47 6.08 2.59
C LYS A 198 36.77 5.34 2.33
N ASP A 199 37.73 6.10 1.79
CA ASP A 199 39.17 5.82 1.61
C ASP A 199 39.50 5.30 0.19
N ASN A 200 40.43 5.86 -0.58
CA ASN A 200 41.37 6.96 -0.41
C ASN A 200 41.90 7.36 -1.81
N PRO A 201 42.59 8.51 -1.97
CA PRO A 201 43.15 8.96 -3.24
C PRO A 201 44.55 8.37 -3.47
N LEU A 202 44.91 8.15 -4.74
CA LEU A 202 46.31 8.00 -5.15
C LEU A 202 46.55 8.89 -6.37
N THR A 203 47.40 9.90 -6.12
CA THR A 203 48.52 10.39 -6.93
C THR A 203 48.54 10.08 -8.42
#